data_AF-H3A2T2-F1
#
_entry.id   AF-H3A2T2-F1
#
_cell.length_a   1.000
_cell.length_b   1.000
_cell.length_c   1.000
_cell.angle_alpha   90.00
_cell.angle_beta   90.00
_cell.angle_gamma   90.00
#
_symmetry.space_group_name_H-M   'P 1'
#
loop_
_entity.id
_entity.type
_entity.pdbx_description
1 polymer ?
#
loop_
_entity_poly.entity_id
_entity_poly.type
_entity_poly.pdbx_seq_one_letter_code
_entity_poly.pdbx_strand_id
1 'polypeptide(L)'
;DLLEMKTMVAGLKNIADALGTRMTEVEQRVSDIEDEARGKMECIAELETKLAAMAEKMDDLENRSCRNNIRIVGFPEGVEKGNPAAFLASVLPSILQLPPDTHLNIERAHRSIGPQPGPDQRPRAFVVKLLQFPTRDRLLHAAREKNRLEWNGNRISLFPDLSKELQGRRQRFNPVRRLLQEKGVKYGVFSPATMKVTFNGKTSAFADPVEALEFAESLPPVKNLSKKLITKKKKKKEALQEYAMQ
;
A
#
# COMPACT_ATOMS: atom_id res chain seq x y z
N ASP A 1 71.01 48.41 11.00
CA ASP A 1 71.24 47.93 12.37
C ASP A 1 71.05 46.43 12.54
N LEU A 2 72.08 45.73 13.03
CA LEU A 2 72.04 44.28 13.32
C LEU A 2 71.16 43.96 14.55
N LEU A 3 71.01 44.93 15.45
CA LEU A 3 70.23 44.81 16.68
C LEU A 3 68.73 44.75 16.39
N GLU A 4 68.25 45.57 15.46
CA GLU A 4 66.86 45.56 15.00
C GLU A 4 66.48 44.22 14.35
N MET A 5 67.36 43.67 13.49
CA MET A 5 67.14 42.34 12.91
C MET A 5 67.03 41.26 13.99
N LYS A 6 67.89 41.28 15.02
CA LYS A 6 67.81 40.32 16.14
C LYS A 6 66.48 40.43 16.89
N THR A 7 66.00 41.65 17.13
CA THR A 7 64.70 41.85 17.79
C THR A 7 63.52 41.37 16.95
N MET A 8 63.54 41.60 15.62
CA MET A 8 62.51 41.09 14.71
C MET A 8 62.51 39.56 14.65
N VAL A 9 63.68 38.92 14.57
CA VAL A 9 63.80 37.45 14.55
C VAL A 9 63.28 36.85 15.87
N ALA A 10 63.57 37.46 17.01
CA ALA A 10 63.01 37.04 18.30
C ALA A 10 61.47 37.19 18.35
N GLY A 11 60.94 38.29 17.81
CA GLY A 11 59.50 38.50 17.68
C GLY A 11 58.83 37.45 16.79
N LEU A 12 59.42 37.14 15.63
CA LEU A 12 58.95 36.09 14.72
C LEU A 12 58.96 34.71 15.38
N LYS A 13 60.00 34.39 16.17
CA LYS A 13 60.07 33.15 16.92
C LYS A 13 58.91 33.03 17.92
N ASN A 14 58.66 34.07 18.70
CA ASN A 14 57.56 34.07 19.67
C ASN A 14 56.19 33.91 18.99
N ILE A 15 55.98 34.54 17.83
CA ILE A 15 54.77 34.37 17.02
C ILE A 15 54.65 32.93 16.51
N ALA A 16 55.75 32.34 16.03
CA ALA A 16 55.77 30.96 15.56
C ALA A 16 55.44 29.97 16.70
N ASP A 17 55.99 30.17 17.89
CA ASP A 17 55.70 29.34 19.07
C ASP A 17 54.24 29.49 19.52
N ALA A 18 53.71 30.72 19.53
CA ALA A 18 52.30 30.99 19.82
C ALA A 18 51.35 30.42 18.75
N LEU A 19 51.76 30.39 17.49
CA LEU A 19 50.99 29.76 16.42
C LEU A 19 51.02 28.23 16.55
N GLY A 20 52.17 27.65 16.88
CA GLY A 20 52.32 26.22 17.11
C GLY A 20 51.41 25.70 18.22
N THR A 21 51.36 26.40 19.35
CA THR A 21 50.47 26.05 20.47
C THR A 21 48.99 26.15 20.11
N ARG A 22 48.58 27.19 19.38
CA ARG A 22 47.20 27.31 18.87
C ARG A 22 46.87 26.24 17.84
N MET A 23 47.84 25.85 17.00
CA MET A 23 47.65 24.78 16.01
C MET A 23 47.39 23.44 16.70
N THR A 24 48.18 23.08 17.72
CA THR A 24 47.97 21.84 18.47
C THR A 24 46.62 21.82 19.20
N GLU A 25 46.16 22.96 19.71
CA GLU A 25 44.83 23.07 20.33
C GLU A 25 43.71 22.83 19.30
N VAL A 26 43.84 23.40 18.10
CA VAL A 26 42.89 23.20 17.02
C VAL A 26 42.89 21.75 16.55
N GLU A 27 44.07 21.13 16.37
CA GLU A 27 44.20 19.72 16.00
C GLU A 27 43.51 18.80 17.01
N GLN A 28 43.70 19.04 18.32
CA GLN A 28 43.01 18.26 19.35
C GLN A 28 41.50 18.44 19.29
N ARG A 29 41.03 19.70 19.17
CA ARG A 29 39.58 19.97 19.04
C ARG A 29 38.97 19.34 17.79
N VAL A 30 39.70 19.31 16.68
CA VAL A 30 39.26 18.63 15.45
C VAL A 30 39.17 17.13 15.69
N SER A 31 40.18 16.51 16.32
CA SER A 31 40.15 15.09 16.69
C SER A 31 38.95 14.75 17.58
N ASP A 32 38.69 15.55 18.60
CA ASP A 32 37.56 15.35 19.53
C ASP A 32 36.21 15.44 18.78
N ILE A 33 36.07 16.40 17.86
CA ILE A 33 34.87 16.58 17.03
C ILE A 33 34.69 15.40 16.06
N GLU A 34 35.77 14.90 15.46
CA GLU A 34 35.74 13.77 14.53
C GLU A 34 35.29 12.48 15.24
N ASP A 35 35.80 12.23 16.45
CA ASP A 35 35.39 11.08 17.24
C ASP A 35 33.94 11.21 17.75
N GLU A 36 33.51 12.41 18.15
CA GLU A 36 32.10 12.68 18.50
C GLU A 36 31.18 12.48 17.28
N ALA A 37 31.59 12.96 16.10
CA ALA A 37 30.84 12.79 14.86
C ALA A 37 30.72 11.31 14.48
N ARG A 38 31.78 10.52 14.64
CA ARG A 38 31.76 9.07 14.42
C ARG A 38 30.76 8.38 15.35
N GLY A 39 30.83 8.67 16.65
CA GLY A 39 29.89 8.12 17.63
C GLY A 39 28.43 8.48 17.34
N LYS A 40 28.17 9.72 16.89
CA LYS A 40 26.85 10.15 16.45
C LYS A 40 26.37 9.40 15.21
N MET A 41 27.24 9.19 14.22
CA MET A 41 26.89 8.42 13.02
C MET A 41 26.52 6.97 13.34
N GLU A 42 27.27 6.32 14.24
CA GLU A 42 26.95 4.96 14.72
C GLU A 42 25.61 4.92 15.44
N CYS A 43 25.34 5.89 16.31
CA CYS A 43 24.06 6.00 17.02
C CYS A 43 22.89 6.22 16.04
N ILE A 44 23.06 7.07 15.03
CA ILE A 44 22.05 7.29 13.98
C ILE A 44 21.77 5.98 13.22
N ALA A 45 22.80 5.24 12.80
CA ALA A 45 22.62 3.98 12.10
C ALA A 45 21.88 2.93 12.96
N GLU A 46 22.17 2.88 14.26
CA GLU A 46 21.46 1.99 15.18
C GLU A 46 19.99 2.41 15.35
N LEU A 47 19.72 3.72 15.47
CA LEU A 47 18.37 4.26 15.56
C LEU A 47 17.56 4.01 14.29
N GLU A 48 18.14 4.19 13.10
CA GLU A 48 17.50 3.87 11.82
C GLU A 48 17.10 2.40 11.74
N THR A 49 17.99 1.50 12.17
CA THR A 49 17.72 0.06 12.22
C THR A 49 16.56 -0.25 13.18
N LYS A 50 16.56 0.34 14.37
CA LYS A 50 15.47 0.16 15.36
C LYS A 50 14.15 0.72 14.84
N LEU A 51 14.16 1.89 14.20
CA LEU A 51 12.97 2.51 13.61
C LEU A 51 12.38 1.64 12.50
N ALA A 52 13.21 1.08 11.61
CA ALA A 52 12.77 0.16 10.58
C ALA A 52 12.11 -1.11 11.17
N ALA A 53 12.73 -1.71 12.18
CA ALA A 53 12.17 -2.88 12.86
C ALA A 53 10.85 -2.58 13.58
N MET A 54 10.73 -1.41 14.22
CA MET A 54 9.48 -0.96 14.84
C MET A 54 8.38 -0.70 13.80
N ALA A 55 8.73 -0.10 12.66
CA ALA A 55 7.78 0.16 11.58
C ALA A 55 7.18 -1.15 11.02
N GLU A 56 8.01 -2.15 10.73
CA GLU A 56 7.53 -3.47 10.28
C GLU A 56 6.67 -4.17 11.34
N LYS A 57 7.04 -4.07 12.63
CA LYS A 57 6.24 -4.65 13.71
C LYS A 57 4.88 -3.95 13.85
N MET A 58 4.82 -2.63 13.72
CA MET A 58 3.57 -1.87 13.73
C MET A 58 2.67 -2.29 12.56
N ASP A 59 3.23 -2.43 11.36
CA ASP A 59 2.48 -2.87 10.18
C ASP A 59 1.91 -4.28 10.34
N ASP A 60 2.69 -5.24 10.88
CA ASP A 60 2.22 -6.60 11.15
C ASP A 60 1.11 -6.62 12.22
N LEU A 61 1.25 -5.84 13.30
CA LEU A 61 0.22 -5.74 14.34
C LEU A 61 -1.09 -5.13 13.81
N GLU A 62 -1.01 -4.07 13.01
CA GLU A 62 -2.18 -3.47 12.38
C GLU A 62 -2.88 -4.48 11.47
N ASN A 63 -2.13 -5.15 10.61
CA ASN A 63 -2.70 -6.15 9.70
C ASN A 63 -3.30 -7.35 10.43
N ARG A 64 -2.68 -7.81 11.54
CA ARG A 64 -3.25 -8.86 12.42
C ARG A 64 -4.58 -8.44 13.03
N SER A 65 -4.67 -7.21 13.53
CA SER A 65 -5.89 -6.63 14.09
C SER A 65 -7.00 -6.52 13.03
N CYS A 66 -6.63 -6.19 11.79
CA CYS A 66 -7.56 -6.04 10.68
C CYS A 66 -7.90 -7.36 9.95
N ARG A 67 -7.37 -8.52 10.36
CA ARG A 67 -7.59 -9.80 9.64
C ARG A 67 -9.06 -10.17 9.51
N ASN A 68 -9.92 -9.83 10.47
CA ASN A 68 -11.34 -10.13 10.38
C ASN A 68 -12.17 -8.98 9.79
N ASN A 69 -11.51 -7.90 9.36
CA ASN A 69 -12.18 -6.72 8.86
C ASN A 69 -12.38 -6.78 7.33
N ILE A 70 -13.49 -6.20 6.88
CA ILE A 70 -13.74 -5.89 5.47
C ILE A 70 -14.08 -4.41 5.31
N ARG A 71 -13.69 -3.85 4.17
CA ARG A 71 -14.12 -2.54 3.72
C ARG A 71 -15.17 -2.69 2.63
N ILE A 72 -16.29 -2.00 2.78
CA ILE A 72 -17.37 -2.00 1.79
C ILE A 72 -17.56 -0.59 1.27
N VAL A 73 -17.49 -0.43 -0.05
CA VAL A 73 -17.59 0.86 -0.75
C VAL A 73 -18.81 0.85 -1.66
N GLY A 74 -19.49 2.00 -1.77
CA GLY A 74 -20.56 2.23 -2.75
C GLY A 74 -21.96 2.37 -2.16
N PHE A 75 -22.15 2.08 -0.87
CA PHE A 75 -23.42 2.39 -0.20
C PHE A 75 -23.58 3.90 0.01
N PRO A 76 -24.68 4.52 -0.44
CA PRO A 76 -24.99 5.93 -0.17
C PRO A 76 -24.94 6.25 1.33
N GLU A 77 -24.61 7.48 1.70
CA GLU A 77 -24.61 7.91 3.11
C GLU A 77 -26.03 7.83 3.71
N GLY A 78 -26.14 7.45 4.98
CA GLY A 78 -27.40 7.49 5.73
C GLY A 78 -28.34 6.28 5.55
N VAL A 79 -28.07 5.37 4.61
CA VAL A 79 -28.90 4.16 4.37
C VAL A 79 -28.98 3.23 5.60
N GLU A 80 -27.96 3.29 6.45
CA GLU A 80 -27.87 2.54 7.70
C GLU A 80 -28.83 3.01 8.79
N LYS A 81 -29.40 4.22 8.67
CA LYS A 81 -30.31 4.83 9.68
C LYS A 81 -29.77 4.73 11.12
N GLY A 82 -28.47 4.95 11.29
CA GLY A 82 -27.80 4.90 12.60
C GLY A 82 -27.37 3.50 13.07
N ASN A 83 -27.75 2.42 12.39
CA ASN A 83 -27.31 1.06 12.72
C ASN A 83 -26.65 0.35 11.52
N PRO A 84 -25.35 0.60 11.26
CA PRO A 84 -24.59 -0.04 10.18
C PRO A 84 -24.59 -1.57 10.26
N ALA A 85 -24.53 -2.15 11.47
CA ALA A 85 -24.42 -3.60 11.62
C ALA A 85 -25.72 -4.30 11.20
N ALA A 86 -26.88 -3.81 11.67
CA ALA A 86 -28.17 -4.37 11.30
C ALA A 86 -28.47 -4.19 9.80
N PHE A 87 -28.13 -3.03 9.23
CA PHE A 87 -28.27 -2.77 7.79
C PHE A 87 -27.44 -3.75 6.96
N LEU A 88 -26.16 -3.92 7.29
CA LEU A 88 -25.29 -4.83 6.53
C LEU A 88 -25.68 -6.29 6.72
N ALA A 89 -26.15 -6.68 7.91
CA ALA A 89 -26.64 -8.03 8.17
C ALA A 89 -27.86 -8.39 7.30
N SER A 90 -28.74 -7.44 6.99
CA SER A 90 -29.91 -7.69 6.14
C SER A 90 -29.60 -7.63 4.65
N VAL A 91 -28.70 -6.73 4.22
CA VAL A 91 -28.43 -6.48 2.80
C VAL A 91 -27.39 -7.44 2.21
N LEU A 92 -26.31 -7.73 2.94
CA LEU A 92 -25.19 -8.52 2.42
C LEU A 92 -25.59 -9.93 1.95
N PRO A 93 -26.40 -10.71 2.68
CA PRO A 93 -26.82 -12.04 2.22
C PRO A 93 -27.56 -12.01 0.89
N SER A 94 -28.44 -11.01 0.69
CA SER A 94 -29.20 -10.83 -0.55
C SER A 94 -28.30 -10.46 -1.73
N ILE A 95 -27.47 -9.43 -1.60
CA ILE A 95 -26.61 -8.98 -2.71
C ILE A 95 -25.55 -10.02 -3.07
N LEU A 96 -25.07 -10.80 -2.10
CA LEU A 96 -24.07 -11.85 -2.31
C LEU A 96 -24.69 -13.21 -2.65
N GLN A 97 -26.02 -13.38 -2.57
CA GLN A 97 -26.71 -14.67 -2.71
C GLN A 97 -26.12 -15.76 -1.80
N LEU A 98 -25.92 -15.41 -0.53
CA LEU A 98 -25.46 -16.38 0.46
C LEU A 98 -26.60 -17.34 0.84
N PRO A 99 -26.28 -18.55 1.33
CA PRO A 99 -27.27 -19.46 1.90
C PRO A 99 -28.11 -18.76 2.99
N PRO A 100 -29.41 -19.05 3.10
CA PRO A 100 -30.32 -18.40 4.07
C PRO A 100 -29.82 -18.47 5.51
N ASP A 101 -29.17 -19.58 5.89
CA ASP A 101 -28.66 -19.84 7.25
C ASP A 101 -27.30 -19.17 7.53
N THR A 102 -26.83 -18.29 6.63
CA THR A 102 -25.53 -17.63 6.80
C THR A 102 -25.63 -16.48 7.80
N HIS A 103 -25.26 -16.77 9.05
CA HIS A 103 -25.08 -15.74 10.07
C HIS A 103 -23.74 -15.02 9.90
N LEU A 104 -23.79 -13.71 9.62
CA LEU A 104 -22.58 -12.91 9.41
C LEU A 104 -21.81 -12.60 10.70
N ASN A 105 -22.48 -12.62 11.86
CA ASN A 105 -21.86 -12.42 13.17
C ASN A 105 -20.95 -11.17 13.17
N ILE A 106 -21.55 -10.02 12.86
CA ILE A 106 -20.86 -8.73 12.82
C ILE A 106 -20.59 -8.28 14.26
N GLU A 107 -19.31 -8.14 14.62
CA GLU A 107 -18.89 -7.61 15.92
C GLU A 107 -19.07 -6.09 15.96
N ARG A 108 -18.65 -5.41 14.89
CA ARG A 108 -18.68 -3.94 14.79
C ARG A 108 -18.79 -3.52 13.34
N ALA A 109 -19.64 -2.54 13.07
CA ALA A 109 -19.71 -1.88 11.77
C ALA A 109 -19.87 -0.37 11.94
N HIS A 110 -19.13 0.40 11.15
CA HIS A 110 -19.19 1.86 11.15
C HIS A 110 -18.73 2.40 9.80
N ARG A 111 -19.04 3.66 9.50
CA ARG A 111 -18.43 4.39 8.37
C ARG A 111 -17.00 4.76 8.73
N SER A 112 -16.14 4.88 7.72
CA SER A 112 -14.77 5.37 7.89
C SER A 112 -14.77 6.76 8.52
N ILE A 113 -13.78 7.03 9.37
CA ILE A 113 -13.62 8.30 10.07
C ILE A 113 -13.47 9.45 9.06
N GLY A 114 -14.15 10.56 9.32
CA GLY A 114 -14.11 11.77 8.50
C GLY A 114 -15.47 12.46 8.41
N PRO A 115 -15.53 13.73 8.00
CA PRO A 115 -16.78 14.45 7.79
C PRO A 115 -17.63 13.76 6.73
N GLN A 116 -18.94 13.94 6.82
CA GLN A 116 -19.85 13.41 5.81
C GLN A 116 -19.57 14.11 4.46
N PRO A 117 -19.36 13.34 3.37
CA PRO A 117 -19.13 13.90 2.05
C PRO A 117 -20.38 14.63 1.53
N GLY A 118 -20.17 15.62 0.67
CA GLY A 118 -21.25 16.31 -0.05
C GLY A 118 -21.94 15.41 -1.10
N PRO A 119 -23.04 15.87 -1.72
CA PRO A 119 -23.85 15.06 -2.65
C PRO A 119 -23.08 14.48 -3.84
N ASP A 120 -22.11 15.22 -4.38
CA ASP A 120 -21.31 14.80 -5.54
C ASP A 120 -20.02 14.05 -5.18
N GLN A 121 -19.77 13.87 -3.88
CA GLN A 121 -18.58 13.19 -3.39
C GLN A 121 -18.86 11.71 -3.12
N ARG A 122 -17.80 10.91 -3.17
CA ARG A 122 -17.92 9.45 -2.95
C ARG A 122 -18.34 9.19 -1.50
N PRO A 123 -19.35 8.33 -1.26
CA PRO A 123 -19.74 7.92 0.09
C PRO A 123 -18.59 7.28 0.86
N ARG A 124 -18.55 7.47 2.18
CA ARG A 124 -17.58 6.83 3.05
C ARG A 124 -17.76 5.32 3.04
N ALA A 125 -16.63 4.62 3.08
CA ALA A 125 -16.64 3.17 3.16
C ALA A 125 -17.19 2.71 4.52
N PHE A 126 -17.89 1.57 4.56
CA PHE A 126 -18.06 0.85 5.80
C PHE A 126 -16.79 0.09 6.16
N VAL A 127 -16.42 0.11 7.43
CA VAL A 127 -15.42 -0.76 8.04
C VAL A 127 -16.17 -1.72 8.96
N VAL A 128 -16.07 -3.01 8.66
CA VAL A 128 -16.85 -4.06 9.33
C VAL A 128 -15.90 -5.09 9.90
N LYS A 129 -15.96 -5.32 11.20
CA LYS A 129 -15.26 -6.40 11.90
C LYS A 129 -16.21 -7.57 12.10
N LEU A 130 -15.82 -8.74 11.60
CA LEU A 130 -16.55 -10.00 11.76
C LEU A 130 -15.96 -10.78 12.93
N LEU A 131 -16.78 -11.58 13.62
CA LEU A 131 -16.26 -12.44 14.70
C LEU A 131 -15.34 -13.54 14.17
N GLN A 132 -15.58 -14.03 12.96
CA GLN A 132 -14.92 -15.22 12.43
C GLN A 132 -14.22 -14.94 11.09
N PHE A 133 -12.94 -15.31 11.02
CA PHE A 133 -12.13 -15.21 9.80
C PHE A 133 -12.71 -15.97 8.60
N PRO A 134 -13.23 -17.22 8.74
CA PRO A 134 -13.85 -17.92 7.62
C PRO A 134 -15.06 -17.20 7.02
N THR A 135 -15.88 -16.54 7.85
CA THR A 135 -17.01 -15.73 7.40
C THR A 135 -16.54 -14.54 6.56
N ARG A 136 -15.45 -13.88 7.00
CA ARG A 136 -14.80 -12.82 6.24
C ARG A 136 -14.37 -13.29 4.85
N ASP A 137 -13.68 -14.43 4.79
CA ASP A 137 -13.16 -14.96 3.53
C ASP A 137 -14.27 -15.41 2.60
N ARG A 138 -15.34 -16.01 3.13
CA ARG A 138 -16.53 -16.39 2.35
C ARG A 138 -17.19 -15.17 1.71
N LEU A 139 -17.34 -14.06 2.45
CA LEU A 139 -17.88 -12.81 1.90
C LEU A 139 -17.01 -12.25 0.77
N LEU A 140 -15.70 -12.18 0.97
CA LEU A 140 -14.78 -11.71 -0.06
C LEU A 140 -14.74 -12.64 -1.28
N HIS A 141 -14.88 -13.95 -1.09
CA HIS A 141 -14.95 -14.92 -2.19
C HIS A 141 -16.22 -14.74 -3.01
N ALA A 142 -17.39 -14.73 -2.36
CA ALA A 142 -18.68 -14.52 -3.01
C ALA A 142 -18.71 -13.20 -3.80
N ALA A 143 -18.11 -12.15 -3.23
CA ALA A 143 -17.99 -10.86 -3.90
C ALA A 143 -17.09 -10.88 -5.15
N ARG A 144 -16.04 -11.73 -5.17
CA ARG A 144 -15.16 -11.88 -6.35
C ARG A 144 -15.81 -12.71 -7.45
N GLU A 145 -16.59 -13.72 -7.10
CA GLU A 145 -17.33 -14.53 -8.07
C GLU A 145 -18.41 -13.71 -8.78
N LYS A 146 -19.08 -12.85 -8.02
CA LYS A 146 -19.99 -11.85 -8.58
C LYS A 146 -19.21 -10.68 -9.17
N ASN A 147 -18.89 -10.79 -10.46
CA ASN A 147 -18.22 -9.74 -11.26
C ASN A 147 -18.77 -8.31 -11.04
N ARG A 148 -20.06 -8.17 -10.72
CA ARG A 148 -20.73 -6.89 -10.43
C ARG A 148 -21.73 -7.08 -9.30
N LEU A 149 -21.51 -6.38 -8.19
CA LEU A 149 -22.45 -6.29 -7.07
C LEU A 149 -23.18 -4.95 -7.14
N GLU A 150 -24.49 -4.98 -6.99
CA GLU A 150 -25.32 -3.79 -7.03
C GLU A 150 -26.36 -3.80 -5.91
N TRP A 151 -26.69 -2.62 -5.42
CA TRP A 151 -27.76 -2.39 -4.47
C TRP A 151 -28.43 -1.05 -4.79
N ASN A 152 -29.73 -1.07 -5.07
CA ASN A 152 -30.51 0.12 -5.45
C ASN A 152 -29.82 0.96 -6.54
N GLY A 153 -29.31 0.32 -7.60
CA GLY A 153 -28.59 0.98 -8.69
C GLY A 153 -27.16 1.41 -8.37
N ASN A 154 -26.71 1.28 -7.12
CA ASN A 154 -25.35 1.63 -6.71
C ASN A 154 -24.42 0.42 -6.81
N ARG A 155 -23.24 0.62 -7.40
CA ARG A 155 -22.20 -0.42 -7.48
C ARG A 155 -21.55 -0.60 -6.12
N ILE A 156 -21.62 -1.81 -5.59
CA ILE A 156 -21.00 -2.18 -4.31
C ILE A 156 -19.69 -2.91 -4.56
N SER A 157 -18.69 -2.69 -3.70
CA SER A 157 -17.41 -3.39 -3.77
C SER A 157 -16.90 -3.73 -2.38
N LEU A 158 -16.46 -4.98 -2.20
CA LEU A 158 -15.93 -5.50 -0.94
C LEU A 158 -14.43 -5.74 -1.08
N PHE A 159 -13.67 -5.28 -0.09
CA PHE A 159 -12.21 -5.43 -0.03
C PHE A 159 -11.79 -5.89 1.36
N PRO A 160 -10.66 -6.61 1.49
CA PRO A 160 -10.01 -6.77 2.79
C PRO A 160 -9.60 -5.40 3.34
N ASP A 161 -9.72 -5.22 4.66
CA ASP A 161 -9.13 -4.08 5.35
C ASP A 161 -7.64 -4.36 5.58
N LEU A 162 -6.78 -3.51 5.05
CA LEU A 162 -5.32 -3.65 5.10
C LEU A 162 -4.73 -2.34 5.60
N SER A 163 -3.57 -2.42 6.25
CA SER A 163 -2.81 -1.22 6.61
C SER A 163 -2.44 -0.40 5.37
N LYS A 164 -2.15 0.88 5.57
CA LYS A 164 -1.73 1.77 4.48
C LYS A 164 -0.46 1.28 3.79
N GLU A 165 0.52 0.80 4.56
CA GLU A 165 1.79 0.32 4.02
C GLU A 165 1.60 -0.95 3.19
N LEU A 166 0.85 -1.93 3.71
CA LEU A 166 0.54 -3.15 2.96
C LEU A 166 -0.28 -2.86 1.70
N GLN A 167 -1.23 -1.94 1.79
CA GLN A 167 -1.99 -1.48 0.62
C GLN A 167 -1.05 -0.85 -0.42
N GLY A 168 -0.11 -0.01 0.00
CA GLY A 168 0.93 0.58 -0.85
C GLY A 168 1.77 -0.48 -1.55
N ARG A 169 2.32 -1.46 -0.80
CA ARG A 169 3.08 -2.59 -1.35
C ARG A 169 2.29 -3.35 -2.43
N ARG A 170 1.00 -3.63 -2.18
CA ARG A 170 0.12 -4.29 -3.16
C ARG A 170 -0.18 -3.43 -4.39
N GLN A 171 -0.29 -2.11 -4.23
CA GLN A 171 -0.53 -1.18 -5.33
C GLN A 171 0.66 -1.07 -6.28
N ARG A 172 1.89 -1.31 -5.82
CA ARG A 172 3.09 -1.34 -6.68
C ARG A 172 2.98 -2.38 -7.79
N PHE A 173 2.20 -3.45 -7.60
CA PHE A 173 1.92 -4.44 -8.64
C PHE A 173 0.84 -4.03 -9.66
N ASN A 174 0.21 -2.86 -9.54
CA ASN A 174 -0.84 -2.43 -10.46
C ASN A 174 -0.43 -2.42 -11.95
N PRO A 175 0.79 -1.98 -12.34
CA PRO A 175 1.25 -2.08 -13.72
C PRO A 175 1.27 -3.53 -14.22
N VAL A 176 1.83 -4.45 -13.41
CA VAL A 176 1.87 -5.89 -13.70
C VAL A 176 0.48 -6.47 -13.90
N ARG A 177 -0.48 -6.09 -13.03
CA ARG A 177 -1.89 -6.54 -13.13
C ARG A 177 -2.55 -6.11 -14.44
N ARG A 178 -2.29 -4.88 -14.90
CA ARG A 178 -2.83 -4.37 -16.17
C ARG A 178 -2.28 -5.17 -17.34
N LEU A 179 -0.96 -5.38 -17.38
CA LEU A 179 -0.31 -6.14 -18.43
C LEU A 179 -0.79 -7.59 -18.49
N LEU A 180 -0.87 -8.28 -17.35
CA LEU A 180 -1.37 -9.66 -17.28
C LEU A 180 -2.84 -9.76 -17.68
N GLN A 181 -3.65 -8.75 -17.35
CA GLN A 181 -5.06 -8.68 -17.78
C GLN A 181 -5.19 -8.53 -19.29
N GLU A 182 -4.37 -7.68 -19.92
CA GLU A 182 -4.33 -7.49 -21.38
C GLU A 182 -3.89 -8.77 -22.10
N LYS A 183 -2.91 -9.47 -21.53
CA LYS A 183 -2.43 -10.77 -22.04
C LYS A 183 -3.37 -11.93 -21.73
N GLY A 184 -4.40 -11.72 -20.90
CA GLY A 184 -5.33 -12.76 -20.50
C GLY A 184 -4.71 -13.86 -19.63
N VAL A 185 -3.65 -13.55 -18.90
CA VAL A 185 -2.97 -14.48 -18.00
C VAL A 185 -3.66 -14.45 -16.63
N LYS A 186 -3.78 -15.61 -15.97
CA LYS A 186 -4.36 -15.71 -14.63
C LYS A 186 -3.34 -15.20 -13.60
N TYR A 187 -3.77 -14.32 -12.70
CA TYR A 187 -2.90 -13.76 -11.67
C TYR A 187 -3.66 -13.45 -10.37
N GLY A 188 -2.92 -13.18 -9.30
CA GLY A 188 -3.46 -12.68 -8.04
C GLY A 188 -2.38 -12.16 -7.09
N VAL A 189 -2.73 -11.17 -6.25
CA VAL A 189 -1.86 -10.67 -5.20
C VAL A 189 -2.24 -11.29 -3.87
N PHE A 190 -1.37 -12.14 -3.34
CA PHE A 190 -1.56 -12.92 -2.13
C PHE A 190 -0.89 -12.26 -0.92
N SER A 191 -1.26 -12.73 0.27
CA SER A 191 -0.72 -12.23 1.53
C SER A 191 0.78 -12.51 1.65
N PRO A 192 1.57 -11.55 2.19
CA PRO A 192 1.20 -10.16 2.48
C PRO A 192 1.07 -9.33 1.18
N ALA A 193 2.06 -9.39 0.29
CA ALA A 193 2.05 -8.70 -1.01
C ALA A 193 2.90 -9.47 -2.04
N THR A 194 2.49 -10.70 -2.36
CA THR A 194 3.18 -11.54 -3.36
C THR A 194 2.32 -11.69 -4.59
N MET A 195 2.83 -11.30 -5.76
CA MET A 195 2.16 -11.55 -7.03
C MET A 195 2.36 -13.01 -7.43
N LYS A 196 1.26 -13.73 -7.65
CA LYS A 196 1.29 -15.06 -8.28
C LYS A 196 0.74 -14.97 -9.69
N VAL A 197 1.48 -15.51 -10.64
CA VAL A 197 1.12 -15.55 -12.06
C VAL A 197 1.05 -17.01 -12.49
N THR A 198 -0.09 -17.44 -13.01
CA THR A 198 -0.31 -18.80 -13.49
C THR A 198 -0.37 -18.81 -15.02
N PHE A 199 0.61 -19.46 -15.64
CA PHE A 199 0.71 -19.61 -17.09
C PHE A 199 1.05 -21.06 -17.44
N ASN A 200 0.31 -21.65 -18.39
CA ASN A 200 0.45 -23.06 -18.80
C ASN A 200 0.50 -24.07 -17.63
N GLY A 201 -0.35 -23.87 -16.62
CA GLY A 201 -0.43 -24.74 -15.43
C GLY A 201 0.67 -24.52 -14.39
N LYS A 202 1.73 -23.77 -14.69
CA LYS A 202 2.78 -23.41 -13.72
C LYS A 202 2.45 -22.08 -13.06
N THR A 203 2.66 -22.00 -11.75
CA THR A 203 2.46 -20.76 -10.97
C THR A 203 3.79 -20.25 -10.45
N SER A 204 4.18 -19.06 -10.88
CA SER A 204 5.35 -18.33 -10.40
C SER A 204 4.93 -17.29 -9.36
N ALA A 205 5.79 -17.02 -8.37
CA ALA A 205 5.51 -16.08 -7.28
C ALA A 205 6.63 -15.04 -7.18
N PHE A 206 6.25 -13.77 -7.03
CA PHE A 206 7.16 -12.63 -7.04
C PHE A 206 6.87 -11.70 -5.85
N ALA A 207 7.90 -11.39 -5.08
CA ALA A 207 7.83 -10.40 -4.00
C ALA A 207 8.15 -8.98 -4.50
N ASP A 208 9.03 -8.88 -5.50
CA ASP A 208 9.39 -7.61 -6.13
C ASP A 208 8.47 -7.31 -7.35
N PRO A 209 7.83 -6.13 -7.39
CA PRO A 209 7.10 -5.67 -8.56
C PRO A 209 7.91 -5.59 -9.85
N VAL A 210 9.22 -5.32 -9.79
CA VAL A 210 10.07 -5.19 -10.99
C VAL A 210 10.28 -6.56 -11.63
N GLU A 211 10.75 -7.56 -10.87
CA GLU A 211 10.85 -8.94 -11.35
C GLU A 211 9.51 -9.47 -11.90
N ALA A 212 8.41 -9.17 -11.22
CA ALA A 212 7.08 -9.57 -11.67
C ALA A 212 6.69 -8.92 -13.01
N LEU A 213 7.12 -7.68 -13.26
CA LEU A 213 6.87 -6.95 -14.49
C LEU A 213 7.68 -7.55 -15.64
N GLU A 214 8.98 -7.76 -15.46
CA GLU A 214 9.86 -8.40 -16.44
C GLU A 214 9.33 -9.79 -16.84
N PHE A 215 8.91 -10.58 -15.85
CA PHE A 215 8.28 -11.86 -16.12
C PHE A 215 6.98 -11.69 -16.93
N ALA A 216 6.11 -10.76 -16.54
CA ALA A 216 4.86 -10.50 -17.23
C ALA A 216 5.08 -10.00 -18.68
N GLU A 217 6.14 -9.25 -18.95
CA GLU A 217 6.55 -8.80 -20.28
C GLU A 217 7.02 -9.95 -21.16
N SER A 218 7.77 -10.90 -20.60
CA SER A 218 8.23 -12.10 -21.32
C SER A 218 7.10 -13.03 -21.80
N LEU A 219 5.93 -12.98 -21.16
CA LEU A 219 4.83 -13.89 -21.48
C LEU A 219 4.11 -13.52 -22.78
N PRO A 220 3.78 -14.48 -23.66
CA PRO A 220 2.94 -14.22 -24.82
C PRO A 220 1.46 -14.07 -24.40
N PRO A 221 0.63 -13.34 -25.18
CA PRO A 221 -0.80 -13.24 -24.93
C PRO A 221 -1.53 -14.58 -25.14
N VAL A 222 -2.47 -14.89 -24.26
CA VAL A 222 -3.27 -16.12 -24.33
C VAL A 222 -4.31 -16.01 -25.46
N LYS A 223 -4.13 -16.82 -26.52
CA LYS A 223 -4.91 -16.79 -27.78
C LYS A 223 -6.45 -16.88 -27.63
N ASN A 224 -6.96 -17.35 -26.49
CA ASN A 224 -8.41 -17.51 -26.26
C ASN A 224 -9.10 -16.25 -25.69
N LEU A 225 -8.34 -15.32 -25.08
CA LEU A 225 -8.88 -14.07 -24.51
C LEU A 225 -8.85 -12.90 -25.51
N SER A 226 -7.91 -12.91 -26.46
CA SER A 226 -7.85 -11.90 -27.53
C SER A 226 -9.16 -11.85 -28.33
N LYS A 227 -9.76 -12.99 -28.69
CA LYS A 227 -11.06 -13.06 -29.37
C LYS A 227 -12.23 -12.46 -28.54
N LYS A 228 -12.25 -12.70 -27.22
CA LYS A 228 -13.26 -12.16 -26.28
C LYS A 228 -13.10 -10.66 -26.02
N LEU A 229 -11.85 -10.17 -25.96
CA LEU A 229 -11.53 -8.75 -25.81
C LEU A 229 -11.87 -7.96 -27.09
N ILE A 230 -11.57 -8.52 -28.27
CA ILE A 230 -11.94 -7.94 -29.56
C ILE A 230 -13.47 -7.84 -29.69
N THR A 231 -14.21 -8.90 -29.34
CA THR A 231 -15.69 -8.86 -29.35
C THR A 231 -16.28 -7.88 -28.33
N LYS A 232 -15.70 -7.76 -27.12
CA LYS A 232 -16.11 -6.73 -26.15
C LYS A 232 -15.84 -5.31 -26.64
N LYS A 233 -14.68 -5.04 -27.24
CA LYS A 233 -14.34 -3.73 -27.81
C LYS A 233 -15.28 -3.38 -28.98
N LYS A 234 -15.63 -4.35 -29.82
CA LYS A 234 -16.58 -4.18 -30.92
C LYS A 234 -17.99 -3.80 -30.41
N LYS A 235 -18.54 -4.57 -29.46
CA LYS A 235 -19.85 -4.25 -28.85
C LYS A 235 -19.90 -2.89 -28.16
N LYS A 236 -18.81 -2.48 -27.49
CA LYS A 236 -18.73 -1.16 -26.85
C LYS A 236 -18.74 -0.04 -27.88
N LYS A 237 -18.05 -0.22 -29.02
CA LYS A 237 -18.01 0.75 -30.11
C LYS A 237 -19.38 0.89 -30.79
N GLU A 238 -20.06 -0.23 -31.03
CA GLU A 238 -21.42 -0.26 -31.62
C GLU A 238 -22.43 0.46 -30.71
N ALA A 239 -22.42 0.19 -29.40
CA ALA A 239 -23.31 0.86 -28.45
C ALA A 239 -23.06 2.38 -28.34
N LEU A 240 -21.80 2.82 -28.48
CA LEU A 240 -21.43 4.26 -28.50
C LEU A 240 -21.88 4.94 -29.80
N GLN A 241 -21.87 4.22 -30.92
CA GLN A 241 -22.36 4.74 -32.20
C GLN A 241 -23.89 4.84 -32.23
N GLU A 242 -24.60 3.87 -31.65
CA GLU A 242 -26.06 3.87 -31.54
C GLU A 242 -26.57 5.01 -30.65
N TYR A 243 -25.87 5.30 -29.54
CA TYR A 243 -26.16 6.45 -28.68
C TYR A 243 -25.92 7.81 -29.36
N ALA A 244 -24.96 7.89 -30.28
CA ALA A 244 -24.64 9.14 -30.99
C ALA A 244 -25.58 9.45 -32.16
N MET A 245 -26.46 8.51 -32.55
CA MET A 245 -27.45 8.69 -33.62
C MET A 245 -28.89 8.89 -33.11
N GLN A 246 -29.08 8.91 -31.79
CA GLN A 246 -30.33 9.29 -31.11
C GLN A 246 -30.23 10.73 -30.61
#